data_AF-A0A1M5ILZ2-F1
#
_entry.id   AF-A0A1M5ILZ2-F1
#
_cell.length_a   1.000
_cell.length_b   1.000
_cell.length_c   1.000
_cell.angle_alpha   90.00
_cell.angle_beta   90.00
_cell.angle_gamma   90.00
#
_symmetry.space_group_name_H-M   'P 1'
#
loop_
_entity.id
_entity.type
_entity.pdbx_description
1 polymer ?
#
loop_
_entity_poly.entity_id
_entity_poly.type
_entity_poly.pdbx_seq_one_letter_code
_entity_poly.pdbx_strand_id
1 'polypeptide(L)' 'MARPIKETPTLYGEDARVFEQKIANPKPVTKEDVLAARNAYDKFMSIAKFPF' A
#
# COMPACT_ATOMS: atom_id res chain seq x y z
N MET A 1 17.28 3.52 17.86
CA MET A 1 17.29 2.05 17.65
C MET A 1 16.08 1.70 16.81
N ALA A 2 16.24 1.00 15.68
CA ALA A 2 15.08 0.59 14.87
C ALA A 2 14.21 -0.36 15.69
N ARG A 3 12.89 -0.14 15.69
CA ARG A 3 11.96 -1.09 16.31
C ARG A 3 12.05 -2.42 15.54
N PRO A 4 12.07 -3.59 16.22
CA PRO A 4 12.02 -4.87 15.55
C PRO A 4 10.83 -4.93 14.60
N ILE A 5 11.06 -5.40 13.38
CA ILE A 5 10.00 -5.61 12.40
C ILE A 5 9.16 -6.77 12.95
N LYS A 6 7.85 -6.56 13.13
CA LYS A 6 6.97 -7.64 13.57
C LYS A 6 6.90 -8.71 12.48
N GLU A 7 6.86 -9.97 12.90
CA GLU A 7 6.63 -11.11 12.01
C GLU A 7 5.35 -10.92 11.18
N THR A 8 5.36 -11.40 9.95
CA THR A 8 4.17 -11.36 9.09
C THR A 8 3.11 -12.28 9.70
N PRO A 9 1.89 -11.79 9.98
CA PRO A 9 0.87 -12.62 10.61
C PRO A 9 0.41 -13.72 9.64
N THR A 10 0.27 -14.94 10.16
CA THR A 10 -0.36 -16.04 9.43
C THR A 10 -1.87 -15.87 9.43
N LEU A 11 -2.50 -15.87 8.25
CA LEU A 11 -3.95 -15.79 8.10
C LEU A 11 -4.57 -17.19 8.21
N TYR A 12 -5.78 -17.28 8.78
CA TYR A 12 -6.51 -18.53 8.95
C TYR A 12 -7.97 -18.36 8.54
N GLY A 13 -8.66 -19.48 8.27
CA GLY A 13 -10.10 -19.50 8.01
C GLY A 13 -10.49 -18.62 6.83
N GLU A 14 -11.51 -17.78 7.02
CA GLU A 14 -12.07 -16.95 5.95
C GLU A 14 -11.10 -15.86 5.48
N ASP A 15 -10.27 -15.30 6.37
CA ASP A 15 -9.28 -14.29 6.01
C ASP A 15 -8.22 -14.84 5.05
N ALA A 16 -7.79 -16.09 5.26
CA ALA A 16 -6.88 -16.77 4.35
C ALA A 16 -7.51 -16.95 2.95
N ARG A 17 -8.78 -17.36 2.90
CA ARG A 17 -9.50 -17.57 1.63
C ARG A 17 -9.69 -16.27 0.86
N VAL A 18 -10.07 -15.19 1.54
CA VAL A 18 -10.22 -13.86 0.92
C VAL A 18 -8.88 -13.36 0.39
N PHE A 19 -7.80 -13.58 1.14
CA PHE A 19 -6.46 -13.20 0.71
C PHE A 19 -6.01 -13.96 -0.54
N GLU A 20 -6.18 -15.28 -0.56
CA GLU A 20 -5.90 -16.12 -1.74
C GLU A 20 -6.69 -15.68 -2.98
N GLN A 21 -7.99 -15.39 -2.81
CA GLN A 21 -8.84 -14.90 -3.91
C GLN A 21 -8.37 -13.56 -4.47
N LYS A 22 -7.94 -12.63 -3.59
CA LYS A 22 -7.40 -11.33 -3.99
C LYS A 22 -6.04 -11.43 -4.66
N ILE A 23 -5.19 -12.37 -4.25
CA ILE A 23 -3.93 -12.67 -4.93
C ILE A 23 -4.19 -13.22 -6.32
N ALA A 24 -5.13 -14.17 -6.44
CA ALA A 24 -5.47 -14.79 -7.72
C ALA A 24 -6.07 -13.78 -8.71
N ASN A 25 -6.82 -12.79 -8.20
CA ASN A 25 -7.48 -11.75 -8.99
C ASN A 25 -7.10 -10.35 -8.48
N PRO A 26 -5.88 -9.87 -8.75
CA PRO A 26 -5.47 -8.54 -8.32
C PRO A 26 -6.36 -7.50 -9.01
N LYS A 27 -6.88 -6.54 -8.23
CA LYS A 27 -7.68 -5.44 -8.80
C LYS A 27 -6.80 -4.64 -9.76
N PRO A 28 -7.21 -4.46 -11.03
CA PRO A 28 -6.43 -3.65 -11.97
C PRO A 28 -6.40 -2.20 -11.48
N VAL A 29 -5.24 -1.57 -11.61
CA VAL A 29 -5.07 -0.15 -11.31
C VAL A 29 -5.78 0.66 -12.39
N THR A 30 -6.69 1.55 -11.99
CA THR A 30 -7.38 2.44 -12.94
C THR A 30 -6.56 3.69 -13.21
N LYS A 31 -6.88 4.41 -14.30
CA LYS A 31 -6.24 5.71 -14.59
C LYS A 31 -6.50 6.74 -13.48
N GLU A 32 -7.68 6.68 -12.86
CA GLU A 32 -8.08 7.56 -11.75
C GLU A 32 -7.21 7.31 -10.51
N ASP A 33 -6.93 6.04 -10.19
CA ASP A 33 -6.04 5.66 -9.08
C ASP A 33 -4.63 6.23 -9.27
N VAL A 34 -4.09 6.15 -10.50
CA VAL A 34 -2.78 6.69 -10.84
C VAL A 34 -2.75 8.21 -10.69
N LEU A 35 -3.77 8.91 -11.20
CA LEU A 35 -3.87 10.36 -11.09
C LEU A 35 -3.98 10.80 -9.63
N ALA A 36 -4.80 10.11 -8.82
CA ALA A 36 -4.96 10.39 -7.41
C ALA A 36 -3.64 10.21 -6.64
N ALA A 37 -2.91 9.11 -6.90
CA ALA A 37 -1.61 8.87 -6.29
C ALA A 37 -0.58 9.94 -6.67
N ARG A 38 -0.55 10.36 -7.94
CA ARG A 38 0.35 11.42 -8.41
C ARG A 38 0.04 12.77 -7.78
N ASN A 39 -1.24 13.15 -7.75
CA ASN A 39 -1.68 14.39 -7.10
C ASN A 39 -1.34 14.40 -5.61
N ALA A 40 -1.46 13.26 -4.92
CA ALA A 40 -1.05 13.13 -3.52
C ALA A 40 0.46 13.33 -3.37
N TYR A 41 1.26 12.65 -4.21
CA TYR A 41 2.71 12.79 -4.23
C TYR A 41 3.16 14.24 -4.44
N ASP A 42 2.61 14.92 -5.46
CA ASP A 42 2.98 16.31 -5.78
C ASP A 42 2.64 17.26 -4.63
N LYS A 43 1.49 17.07 -3.97
CA LYS A 43 1.12 17.81 -2.75
C LYS A 43 2.13 17.60 -1.63
N PHE A 44 2.47 16.34 -1.32
CA PHE A 44 3.45 16.05 -0.27
C PHE A 44 4.81 16.64 -0.58
N MET A 45 5.28 16.55 -1.83
CA MET A 45 6.55 17.14 -2.25
C MET A 45 6.55 18.67 -2.14
N SER A 46 5.43 19.34 -2.46
CA SER A 46 5.34 20.80 -2.33
C SER A 46 5.43 21.29 -0.87
N ILE A 47 5.03 20.45 0.09
CA ILE A 47 5.02 20.78 1.52
C ILE A 47 6.33 20.34 2.19
N ALA A 48 6.93 19.26 1.71
CA ALA A 48 8.09 18.66 2.32
C ALA A 48 9.34 19.53 2.12
N LYS A 49 9.83 20.11 3.23
CA LYS A 49 11.14 20.76 3.31
C LYS A 49 12.17 19.70 3.69
N PHE A 50 12.76 19.04 2.71
CA PHE A 50 13.88 18.14 2.96
C PHE A 50 15.17 18.97 3.05
N PRO A 51 15.85 19.01 4.21
CA PRO A 51 17.22 19.50 4.25
C PRO A 51 18.10 18.47 3.54
N PHE A 52 18.76 18.90 2.46
CA PHE A 52 19.84 18.13 1.83
C PHE A 52 21.15 18.41 2.56
#